data_AF-O31074-F1
#
_entry.id   AF-O31074-F1
#
_cell.length_a   1.000
_cell.length_b   1.000
_cell.length_c   1.000
_cell.angle_alpha   90.00
_cell.angle_beta   90.00
_cell.angle_gamma   90.00
#
_symmetry.space_group_name_H-M   'P 1'
#
loop_
_entity.id
_entity.type
_entity.pdbx_description
1 polymer ?
#
loop_
_entity_poly.entity_id
_entity_poly.type
_entity_poly.pdbx_seq_one_letter_code
_entity_poly.pdbx_strand_id
1 'polypeptide(L)'
;MGITIKKSTAEQVLRKAYEAAASDDVFLEDWIFLATSLREVDAPRTYTAALVTALLARACDDRVDPRSIKEKYDDRAFSLRTLCHGVVVPMSVELGFDLGATGREPINNQPFFRYDQYSEIVRVQTKARPYLDRVSSALARVDEEDYSTEESFRALVAVLAVCISVANKKQRVAVGSAIVEASLIAETQSFVVSGHDVPRKLQACVAAGLDMVYSEVVSRRINDPSRDFPGDVQVILDGDPLLTVEVRGKSVSWEGLEQFVSSATYAGFRRVALMVDAASHVSLMSADDLTSALERKYECIVKVNESVSSFLRDVFVWSPRDVHSILSAFPEAMYRRMIEIEVREPELDRWAEIFPET
;
A
#
# COMPACT_ATOMS: atom_id res chain seq x y z
N MET A 1 21.76 -7.55 39.98
CA MET A 1 21.08 -6.49 39.18
C MET A 1 21.62 -6.64 37.78
N GLY A 2 20.74 -6.80 36.79
CA GLY A 2 21.17 -7.04 35.42
C GLY A 2 22.03 -5.93 34.81
N ILE A 3 22.65 -6.26 33.68
CA ILE A 3 23.51 -5.38 32.89
C ILE A 3 22.65 -4.29 32.23
N THR A 4 23.03 -3.03 32.49
CA THR A 4 22.42 -1.86 31.84
C THR A 4 23.21 -1.48 30.59
N ILE A 5 22.61 -1.71 29.42
CA ILE A 5 23.16 -1.30 28.13
C ILE A 5 22.92 0.21 27.94
N LYS A 6 23.99 0.99 27.79
CA LYS A 6 23.89 2.43 27.55
C LYS A 6 23.30 2.68 26.17
N LYS A 7 22.23 3.50 26.11
CA LYS A 7 21.54 3.86 24.88
C LYS A 7 22.49 4.41 23.80
N SER A 8 23.38 5.34 24.14
CA SER A 8 24.34 5.91 23.19
C SER A 8 25.32 4.88 22.63
N THR A 9 25.76 3.91 23.44
CA THR A 9 26.62 2.81 22.98
C THR A 9 25.87 1.90 22.01
N ALA A 10 24.64 1.50 22.36
CA ALA A 10 23.81 0.67 21.50
C ALA A 10 23.48 1.38 20.18
N GLU A 11 23.23 2.69 20.19
CA GLU A 11 23.01 3.47 18.98
C GLU A 11 24.25 3.51 18.08
N GLN A 12 25.44 3.69 18.65
CA GLN A 12 26.69 3.68 17.89
C GLN A 12 26.97 2.30 17.28
N VAL A 13 26.77 1.22 18.04
CA VAL A 13 26.96 -0.16 17.56
C VAL A 13 25.95 -0.47 16.44
N LEU A 14 24.68 -0.12 16.62
CA LEU A 14 23.64 -0.39 15.62
C LEU A 14 23.87 0.40 14.32
N ARG A 15 24.33 1.66 14.40
CA ARG A 15 24.68 2.45 13.20
C ARG A 15 25.84 1.85 12.43
N LYS A 16 26.92 1.45 13.13
CA LYS A 16 28.05 0.75 12.51
C LYS A 16 27.62 -0.57 11.87
N ALA A 17 26.76 -1.32 12.54
CA ALA A 17 26.26 -2.60 12.00
C ALA A 17 25.39 -2.38 10.75
N TYR A 18 24.58 -1.32 10.72
CA TYR A 18 23.82 -0.92 9.54
C TYR A 18 24.74 -0.54 8.37
N GLU A 19 25.76 0.28 8.60
CA GLU A 19 26.73 0.70 7.57
C GLU A 19 27.51 -0.51 6.99
N ALA A 20 27.94 -1.45 7.85
CA ALA A 20 28.53 -2.71 7.42
C ALA A 20 27.55 -3.61 6.66
N ALA A 21 26.28 -3.67 7.09
CA ALA A 21 25.26 -4.46 6.40
C ALA A 21 24.90 -3.89 5.02
N ALA A 22 24.98 -2.57 4.85
CA ALA A 22 24.67 -1.89 3.60
C ALA A 22 25.81 -1.93 2.56
N SER A 23 27.03 -2.29 2.96
CA SER A 23 28.22 -2.31 2.08
C SER A 23 28.48 -3.66 1.39
N ASP A 24 27.53 -4.61 1.42
CA ASP A 24 27.59 -5.94 0.78
C ASP A 24 28.86 -6.74 1.13
N ASP A 25 29.16 -6.80 2.43
CA ASP A 25 30.29 -7.51 3.00
C ASP A 25 30.06 -9.04 3.07
N VAL A 26 31.12 -9.86 3.28
CA VAL A 26 30.95 -11.31 3.47
C VAL A 26 30.13 -11.59 4.73
N PHE A 27 28.91 -12.11 4.55
CA PHE A 27 27.96 -12.40 5.62
C PHE A 27 28.05 -13.85 6.11
N LEU A 28 27.74 -14.06 7.39
CA LEU A 28 27.58 -15.39 7.96
C LEU A 28 26.27 -16.01 7.45
N GLU A 29 26.36 -17.04 6.61
CA GLU A 29 25.23 -17.66 5.92
C GLU A 29 24.12 -18.13 6.87
N ASP A 30 24.48 -18.73 8.01
CA ASP A 30 23.52 -19.18 9.03
C ASP A 30 22.62 -18.06 9.55
N TRP A 31 23.18 -16.86 9.76
CA TRP A 31 22.43 -15.72 10.29
C TRP A 31 21.54 -15.09 9.21
N ILE A 32 22.01 -15.08 7.96
CA ILE A 32 21.17 -14.69 6.81
C ILE A 32 19.99 -15.67 6.67
N PHE A 33 20.24 -16.97 6.75
CA PHE A 33 19.21 -18.01 6.67
C PHE A 33 18.19 -17.86 7.79
N LEU A 34 18.64 -17.72 9.04
CA LEU A 34 17.77 -17.46 10.19
C LEU A 34 16.91 -16.22 9.97
N ALA A 35 17.53 -15.08 9.67
CA ALA A 35 16.82 -13.80 9.49
C ALA A 35 15.81 -13.86 8.33
N THR A 36 16.15 -14.56 7.25
CA THR A 36 15.25 -14.79 6.10
C THR A 36 14.05 -15.64 6.50
N SER A 37 14.29 -16.69 7.29
CA SER A 37 13.23 -17.58 7.76
C SER A 37 12.22 -16.88 8.68
N LEU A 38 12.66 -15.84 9.42
CA LEU A 38 11.77 -14.99 10.22
C LEU A 38 10.93 -14.01 9.39
N ARG A 39 11.05 -14.04 8.06
CA ARG A 39 10.23 -13.26 7.10
C ARG A 39 9.18 -14.10 6.38
N GLU A 40 9.11 -15.39 6.68
CA GLU A 40 8.05 -16.28 6.19
C GLU A 40 6.66 -15.79 6.66
N VAL A 41 5.62 -16.12 5.90
CA VAL A 41 4.24 -15.62 6.12
C VAL A 41 3.70 -15.98 7.50
N ASP A 42 4.01 -17.17 8.01
CA ASP A 42 3.57 -17.64 9.33
C ASP A 42 4.51 -17.20 10.48
N ALA A 43 5.65 -16.55 10.19
CA ALA A 43 6.60 -16.12 11.20
C ALA A 43 6.05 -14.93 12.02
N PRO A 44 6.05 -15.00 13.36
CA PRO A 44 5.66 -13.87 14.19
C PRO A 44 6.57 -12.66 13.95
N ARG A 45 5.96 -11.53 13.58
CA ARG A 45 6.64 -10.27 13.25
C ARG A 45 7.57 -9.75 14.35
N THR A 46 7.33 -10.13 15.60
CA THR A 46 8.10 -9.66 16.77
C THR A 46 9.44 -10.38 16.93
N TYR A 47 9.66 -11.53 16.27
CA TYR A 47 10.85 -12.36 16.47
C TYR A 47 12.10 -11.76 15.83
N THR A 48 11.97 -11.09 14.68
CA THR A 48 13.08 -10.33 14.10
C THR A 48 13.51 -9.21 15.05
N ALA A 49 12.56 -8.43 15.59
CA ALA A 49 12.87 -7.37 16.54
C ALA A 49 13.57 -7.91 17.81
N ALA A 50 13.12 -9.06 18.32
CA ALA A 50 13.73 -9.70 19.47
C ALA A 50 15.16 -10.19 19.18
N LEU A 51 15.38 -10.83 18.02
CA LEU A 51 16.69 -11.30 17.58
C LEU A 51 17.69 -10.14 17.40
N VAL A 52 17.30 -9.09 16.67
CA VAL A 52 18.13 -7.89 16.46
C VAL A 52 18.51 -7.27 17.82
N THR A 53 17.56 -7.18 18.75
CA THR A 53 17.80 -6.58 20.06
C THR A 53 18.75 -7.42 20.91
N ALA A 54 18.61 -8.75 20.91
CA ALA A 54 19.47 -9.64 21.67
C ALA A 54 20.93 -9.64 21.16
N LEU A 55 21.10 -9.69 19.83
CA LEU A 55 22.43 -9.58 19.21
C LEU A 55 23.06 -8.21 19.47
N LEU A 56 22.27 -7.13 19.41
CA LEU A 56 22.76 -5.80 19.75
C LEU A 56 23.22 -5.70 21.20
N ALA A 57 22.49 -6.30 22.14
CA ALA A 57 22.87 -6.31 23.55
C ALA A 57 24.23 -6.99 23.75
N ARG A 58 24.43 -8.19 23.17
CA ARG A 58 25.69 -8.93 23.24
C ARG A 58 26.84 -8.24 22.47
N ALA A 59 26.54 -7.56 21.37
CA ALA A 59 27.51 -6.74 20.65
C ALA A 59 27.96 -5.48 21.43
N CYS A 60 27.18 -5.04 22.43
CA CYS A 60 27.56 -3.95 23.31
C CYS A 60 28.35 -4.41 24.55
N ASP A 61 28.07 -5.61 25.05
CA ASP A 61 28.67 -6.17 26.26
C ASP A 61 28.61 -7.71 26.19
N ASP A 62 29.77 -8.35 26.09
CA ASP A 62 29.90 -9.81 25.97
C ASP A 62 29.50 -10.56 27.25
N ARG A 63 29.30 -9.89 28.38
CA ARG A 63 28.83 -10.53 29.62
C ARG A 63 27.32 -10.81 29.58
N VAL A 64 26.58 -10.17 28.68
CA VAL A 64 25.12 -10.27 28.58
C VAL A 64 24.69 -11.69 28.24
N ASP A 65 23.69 -12.23 28.95
CA ASP A 65 22.97 -13.41 28.49
C ASP A 65 22.02 -12.99 27.33
N PRO A 66 22.29 -13.42 26.08
CA PRO A 66 21.47 -13.06 24.93
C PRO A 66 20.04 -13.65 25.01
N ARG A 67 19.81 -14.65 25.88
CA ARG A 67 18.49 -15.26 26.11
C ARG A 67 17.67 -14.53 27.18
N SER A 68 18.18 -13.47 27.77
CA SER A 68 17.44 -12.70 28.76
C SER A 68 16.34 -11.85 28.13
N ILE A 69 15.18 -11.80 28.79
CA ILE A 69 14.03 -10.97 28.40
C ILE A 69 13.84 -9.82 29.39
N LYS A 70 13.98 -10.09 30.70
CA LYS A 70 13.84 -9.10 31.78
C LYS A 70 15.13 -9.00 32.61
N GLU A 71 15.49 -7.77 32.96
CA GLU A 71 16.72 -7.41 33.71
C GLU A 71 16.83 -7.98 35.14
N LYS A 72 15.73 -8.49 35.70
CA LYS A 72 15.68 -9.02 37.08
C LYS A 72 15.94 -10.52 37.15
N TYR A 73 16.15 -11.18 36.01
CA TYR A 73 16.32 -12.61 35.91
C TYR A 73 17.66 -13.09 36.50
N ASP A 74 18.76 -12.45 36.12
CA ASP A 74 20.13 -12.86 36.45
C ASP A 74 21.07 -11.64 36.44
N ASP A 75 22.28 -11.78 36.98
CA ASP A 75 23.28 -10.70 36.94
C ASP A 75 23.81 -10.42 35.53
N ARG A 76 23.73 -11.40 34.61
CA ARG A 76 24.01 -11.23 33.17
C ARG A 76 22.79 -10.72 32.38
N ALA A 77 21.62 -10.60 33.01
CA ALA A 77 20.38 -10.28 32.30
C ALA A 77 20.31 -8.82 31.87
N PHE A 78 19.55 -8.55 30.80
CA PHE A 78 19.23 -7.20 30.35
C PHE A 78 17.73 -7.07 30.05
N SER A 79 17.24 -5.84 29.86
CA SER A 79 15.86 -5.60 29.45
C SER A 79 15.73 -5.57 27.93
N LEU A 80 15.21 -6.66 27.35
CA LEU A 80 14.92 -6.77 25.92
C LEU A 80 13.93 -5.67 25.48
N ARG A 81 12.90 -5.42 26.29
CA ARG A 81 11.90 -4.37 26.00
C ARG A 81 12.53 -2.98 25.97
N THR A 82 13.31 -2.62 26.99
CA THR A 82 13.88 -1.27 27.12
C THR A 82 14.84 -0.98 25.98
N LEU A 83 15.71 -1.94 25.63
CA LEU A 83 16.65 -1.75 24.53
C LEU A 83 15.93 -1.70 23.17
N CYS A 84 14.94 -2.58 22.96
CA CYS A 84 14.19 -2.60 21.70
C CYS A 84 13.42 -1.30 21.47
N HIS A 85 12.62 -0.87 22.45
CA HIS A 85 11.81 0.34 22.36
C HIS A 85 12.66 1.63 22.38
N GLY A 86 13.73 1.63 23.18
CA GLY A 86 14.55 2.82 23.38
C GLY A 86 15.57 3.08 22.26
N VAL A 87 15.97 2.04 21.53
CA VAL A 87 17.06 2.10 20.53
C VAL A 87 16.67 1.46 19.21
N VAL A 88 16.37 0.15 19.20
CA VAL A 88 16.21 -0.61 17.96
C VAL A 88 15.06 -0.09 17.09
N VAL A 89 13.90 0.19 17.68
CA VAL A 89 12.72 0.71 16.95
C VAL A 89 12.94 2.15 16.46
N PRO A 90 13.40 3.13 17.27
CA PRO A 90 13.74 4.45 16.76
C PRO A 90 14.76 4.41 15.61
N MET A 91 15.80 3.59 15.75
CA MET A 91 16.83 3.49 14.72
C MET A 91 16.38 2.74 13.47
N SER A 92 15.44 1.80 13.56
CA SER A 92 14.86 1.16 12.38
C SER A 92 14.10 2.15 11.50
N VAL A 93 13.44 3.13 12.14
CA VAL A 93 12.78 4.23 11.44
C VAL A 93 13.81 5.21 10.87
N GLU A 94 14.79 5.62 11.68
CA GLU A 94 15.83 6.58 11.25
C GLU A 94 16.68 6.06 10.09
N LEU A 95 17.13 4.81 10.17
CA LEU A 95 18.03 4.18 9.19
C LEU A 95 17.27 3.43 8.09
N GLY A 96 15.95 3.25 8.22
CA GLY A 96 15.12 2.65 7.18
C GLY A 96 15.28 1.13 6.98
N PHE A 97 15.57 0.36 8.03
CA PHE A 97 15.56 -1.11 7.96
C PHE A 97 14.25 -1.71 8.52
N ASP A 98 13.81 -2.84 7.97
CA ASP A 98 12.51 -3.44 8.32
C ASP A 98 12.64 -4.46 9.47
N LEU A 99 11.97 -4.22 10.60
CA LEU A 99 11.92 -5.15 11.75
C LEU A 99 10.80 -6.20 11.65
N GLY A 100 9.98 -6.17 10.59
CA GLY A 100 8.79 -7.01 10.43
C GLY A 100 7.58 -6.52 11.24
N ALA A 101 7.82 -5.96 12.43
CA ALA A 101 6.79 -5.33 13.25
C ALA A 101 6.65 -3.83 12.94
N THR A 102 5.42 -3.35 12.79
CA THR A 102 5.09 -1.93 12.53
C THR A 102 4.77 -1.13 13.79
N GLY A 103 4.58 -1.81 14.94
CA GLY A 103 4.23 -1.18 16.21
C GLY A 103 5.45 -0.60 16.95
N ARG A 104 5.22 0.43 17.76
CA ARG A 104 6.25 1.09 18.60
C ARG A 104 6.82 0.19 19.71
N GLU A 105 6.12 -0.88 20.06
CA GLU A 105 6.47 -1.78 21.17
C GLU A 105 6.34 -3.27 20.75
N PRO A 106 7.16 -3.78 19.82
CA PRO A 106 7.05 -5.15 19.34
C PRO A 106 7.19 -6.20 20.45
N ILE A 107 7.97 -5.91 21.49
CA ILE A 107 8.26 -6.82 22.61
C ILE A 107 7.14 -6.81 23.68
N ASN A 108 6.15 -5.94 23.60
CA ASN A 108 5.02 -5.90 24.56
C ASN A 108 3.93 -6.96 24.28
N ASN A 109 4.22 -7.93 23.40
CA ASN A 109 3.33 -9.04 23.06
C ASN A 109 3.83 -10.36 23.65
N GLN A 110 2.95 -11.38 23.68
CA GLN A 110 3.39 -12.75 23.95
C GLN A 110 4.36 -13.23 22.84
N PRO A 111 5.38 -14.05 23.16
CA PRO A 111 5.65 -14.59 24.50
C PRO A 111 6.45 -13.64 25.42
N PHE A 112 7.11 -12.62 24.87
CA PHE A 112 8.13 -11.83 25.59
C PHE A 112 7.60 -11.00 26.76
N PHE A 113 6.30 -10.68 26.78
CA PHE A 113 5.71 -9.99 27.93
C PHE A 113 5.71 -10.84 29.21
N ARG A 114 5.53 -12.16 29.09
CA ARG A 114 5.28 -13.05 30.23
C ARG A 114 6.56 -13.56 30.89
N TYR A 115 7.51 -14.00 30.08
CA TYR A 115 8.67 -14.79 30.53
C TYR A 115 9.88 -13.91 30.84
N ASP A 116 10.79 -14.43 31.66
CA ASP A 116 11.99 -13.70 32.07
C ASP A 116 13.20 -14.07 31.19
N GLN A 117 13.19 -15.27 30.60
CA GLN A 117 14.26 -15.82 29.76
C GLN A 117 13.68 -16.80 28.70
N TYR A 118 14.37 -16.98 27.56
CA TYR A 118 13.82 -17.74 26.41
C TYR A 118 13.49 -19.22 26.71
N SER A 119 14.27 -19.91 27.55
CA SER A 119 14.04 -21.32 27.91
C SER A 119 12.77 -21.53 28.75
N GLU A 120 12.25 -20.48 29.38
CA GLU A 120 11.00 -20.53 30.14
C GLU A 120 9.76 -20.44 29.24
N ILE A 121 9.92 -20.12 27.95
CA ILE A 121 8.79 -19.90 27.03
C ILE A 121 8.11 -21.23 26.68
N VAL A 122 7.06 -21.55 27.45
CA VAL A 122 6.23 -22.74 27.22
C VAL A 122 4.99 -22.44 26.38
N ARG A 123 4.33 -21.28 26.56
CA ARG A 123 3.05 -20.95 25.93
C ARG A 123 3.22 -20.09 24.69
N VAL A 124 3.11 -20.72 23.54
CA VAL A 124 3.25 -20.12 22.20
C VAL A 124 2.27 -20.83 21.27
N GLN A 125 1.71 -20.12 20.28
CA GLN A 125 0.84 -20.74 19.27
C GLN A 125 1.62 -21.81 18.48
N THR A 126 0.97 -22.92 18.13
CA THR A 126 1.62 -24.05 17.43
C THR A 126 2.37 -23.62 16.18
N LYS A 127 1.81 -22.71 15.37
CA LYS A 127 2.44 -22.17 14.15
C LYS A 127 3.70 -21.33 14.42
N ALA A 128 3.75 -20.66 15.57
CA ALA A 128 4.87 -19.79 15.95
C ALA A 128 6.04 -20.57 16.57
N ARG A 129 5.80 -21.79 17.06
CA ARG A 129 6.78 -22.61 17.78
C ARG A 129 8.06 -22.88 16.98
N PRO A 130 8.03 -23.29 15.70
CA PRO A 130 9.26 -23.55 14.93
C PRO A 130 10.16 -22.31 14.82
N TYR A 131 9.56 -21.12 14.66
CA TYR A 131 10.31 -19.86 14.57
C TYR A 131 10.91 -19.46 15.92
N LEU A 132 10.18 -19.68 17.01
CA LEU A 132 10.69 -19.44 18.36
C LEU A 132 11.88 -20.36 18.65
N ASP A 133 11.77 -21.65 18.28
CA ASP A 133 12.82 -22.63 18.49
C ASP A 133 14.09 -22.24 17.72
N ARG A 134 13.95 -21.77 16.47
CA ARG A 134 15.07 -21.22 15.67
C ARG A 134 15.76 -20.04 16.36
N VAL A 135 15.01 -19.05 16.85
CA VAL A 135 15.57 -17.90 17.57
C VAL A 135 16.23 -18.35 18.88
N SER A 136 15.55 -19.18 19.65
CA SER A 136 16.03 -19.68 20.94
C SER A 136 17.33 -20.47 20.78
N SER A 137 17.42 -21.38 19.81
CA SER A 137 18.63 -22.13 19.50
C SER A 137 19.77 -21.23 19.02
N ALA A 138 19.48 -20.22 18.21
CA ALA A 138 20.50 -19.27 17.77
C ALA A 138 21.06 -18.43 18.93
N LEU A 139 20.21 -17.97 19.84
CA LEU A 139 20.65 -17.23 21.03
C LEU A 139 21.34 -18.14 22.06
N ALA A 140 20.93 -19.41 22.17
CA ALA A 140 21.65 -20.39 22.96
C ALA A 140 23.07 -20.62 22.41
N ARG A 141 23.23 -20.74 21.09
CA ARG A 141 24.54 -20.84 20.44
C ARG A 141 25.45 -19.66 20.79
N VAL A 142 24.93 -18.43 20.72
CA VAL A 142 25.69 -17.20 21.08
C VAL A 142 26.20 -17.26 22.52
N ASP A 143 25.41 -17.80 23.46
CA ASP A 143 25.79 -17.92 24.86
C ASP A 143 26.74 -19.10 25.13
N GLU A 144 26.47 -20.26 24.52
CA GLU A 144 27.21 -21.51 24.73
C GLU A 144 28.59 -21.52 24.06
N GLU A 145 28.71 -20.88 22.89
CA GLU A 145 29.99 -20.69 22.18
C GLU A 145 30.72 -19.42 22.66
N ASP A 146 30.20 -18.74 23.69
CA ASP A 146 30.75 -17.52 24.30
C ASP A 146 31.14 -16.43 23.29
N TYR A 147 30.19 -16.06 22.41
CA TYR A 147 30.44 -15.05 21.39
C TYR A 147 30.93 -13.75 22.01
N SER A 148 32.04 -13.25 21.46
CA SER A 148 32.57 -11.93 21.73
C SER A 148 31.64 -10.82 21.21
N THR A 149 31.92 -9.58 21.62
CA THR A 149 31.25 -8.39 21.08
C THR A 149 31.35 -8.30 19.55
N GLU A 150 32.51 -8.67 18.98
CA GLU A 150 32.74 -8.65 17.53
C GLU A 150 31.98 -9.76 16.80
N GLU A 151 31.96 -11.00 17.31
CA GLU A 151 31.20 -12.09 16.69
C GLU A 151 29.69 -11.80 16.70
N SER A 152 29.20 -11.24 17.81
CA SER A 152 27.82 -10.78 17.94
C SER A 152 27.51 -9.60 17.00
N PHE A 153 28.48 -8.70 16.79
CA PHE A 153 28.38 -7.62 15.81
C PHE A 153 28.27 -8.16 14.39
N ARG A 154 29.10 -9.15 13.98
CA ARG A 154 29.01 -9.76 12.64
C ARG A 154 27.70 -10.53 12.45
N ALA A 155 27.18 -11.19 13.48
CA ALA A 155 25.84 -11.79 13.46
C ALA A 155 24.74 -10.73 13.25
N LEU A 156 24.80 -9.62 13.99
CA LEU A 156 23.88 -8.49 13.84
C LEU A 156 23.93 -7.90 12.42
N VAL A 157 25.13 -7.70 11.86
CA VAL A 157 25.34 -7.23 10.48
C VAL A 157 24.61 -8.13 9.48
N ALA A 158 24.77 -9.44 9.59
CA ALA A 158 24.08 -10.39 8.70
C ALA A 158 22.55 -10.28 8.83
N VAL A 159 22.01 -10.24 10.06
CA VAL A 159 20.56 -10.09 10.26
C VAL A 159 20.05 -8.75 9.68
N LEU A 160 20.80 -7.66 9.85
CA LEU A 160 20.44 -6.34 9.30
C LEU A 160 20.47 -6.31 7.78
N ALA A 161 21.38 -7.04 7.12
CA ALA A 161 21.42 -7.12 5.65
C ALA A 161 20.08 -7.63 5.09
N VAL A 162 19.48 -8.64 5.73
CA VAL A 162 18.13 -9.13 5.38
C VAL A 162 17.06 -8.06 5.67
N CYS A 163 17.15 -7.36 6.80
CA CYS A 163 16.21 -6.29 7.15
C CYS A 163 16.22 -5.15 6.13
N ILE A 164 17.41 -4.75 5.66
CA ILE A 164 17.62 -3.71 4.64
C ILE A 164 17.10 -4.19 3.28
N SER A 165 17.43 -5.43 2.89
CA SER A 165 16.95 -6.02 1.64
C SER A 165 15.42 -6.04 1.55
N VAL A 166 14.74 -6.43 2.64
CA VAL A 166 13.27 -6.40 2.72
C VAL A 166 12.72 -4.98 2.62
N ALA A 167 13.33 -4.01 3.32
CA ALA A 167 12.92 -2.61 3.26
C ALA A 167 13.05 -2.05 1.83
N ASN A 168 14.19 -2.29 1.18
CA ASN A 168 14.46 -1.88 -0.20
C ASN A 168 13.47 -2.50 -1.19
N LYS A 169 13.13 -3.79 -1.03
CA LYS A 169 12.10 -4.45 -1.85
C LYS A 169 10.73 -3.78 -1.68
N LYS A 170 10.30 -3.51 -0.45
CA LYS A 170 9.02 -2.82 -0.19
C LYS A 170 8.99 -1.41 -0.79
N GLN A 171 10.08 -0.66 -0.64
CA GLN A 171 10.17 0.69 -1.21
C GLN A 171 10.16 0.66 -2.74
N ARG A 172 10.88 -0.28 -3.38
CA ARG A 172 10.86 -0.44 -4.84
C ARG A 172 9.48 -0.79 -5.38
N VAL A 173 8.74 -1.66 -4.68
CA VAL A 173 7.36 -1.99 -5.06
C VAL A 173 6.47 -0.75 -4.95
N ALA A 174 6.57 0.03 -3.87
CA ALA A 174 5.77 1.23 -3.66
C ALA A 174 6.11 2.38 -4.64
N VAL A 175 7.40 2.60 -4.91
CA VAL A 175 7.86 3.61 -5.87
C VAL A 175 7.49 3.17 -7.29
N GLY A 176 7.68 1.90 -7.62
CA GLY A 176 7.27 1.32 -8.90
C GLY A 176 5.78 1.49 -9.13
N SER A 177 4.93 1.14 -8.15
CA SER A 177 3.49 1.30 -8.27
C SER A 177 3.07 2.77 -8.42
N ALA A 178 3.68 3.70 -7.67
CA ALA A 178 3.35 5.13 -7.77
C ALA A 178 3.78 5.76 -9.10
N ILE A 179 4.97 5.41 -9.62
CA ILE A 179 5.43 5.88 -10.94
C ILE A 179 4.51 5.31 -12.03
N VAL A 180 4.16 4.03 -11.95
CA VAL A 180 3.28 3.39 -12.93
C VAL A 180 1.85 3.95 -12.85
N GLU A 181 1.34 4.31 -11.67
CA GLU A 181 0.04 5.00 -11.52
C GLU A 181 0.05 6.39 -12.13
N ALA A 182 1.08 7.20 -11.84
CA ALA A 182 1.22 8.51 -12.45
C ALA A 182 1.32 8.41 -13.98
N SER A 183 2.04 7.41 -14.49
CA SER A 183 2.15 7.11 -15.91
C SER A 183 0.80 6.68 -16.49
N LEU A 184 0.07 5.78 -15.83
CA LEU A 184 -1.23 5.29 -16.29
C LEU A 184 -2.21 6.45 -16.48
N ILE A 185 -2.36 7.31 -15.47
CA ILE A 185 -3.30 8.43 -15.52
C ILE A 185 -2.91 9.42 -16.62
N ALA A 186 -1.62 9.76 -16.72
CA ALA A 186 -1.13 10.73 -17.71
C ALA A 186 -1.28 10.20 -19.15
N GLU A 187 -0.90 8.95 -19.40
CA GLU A 187 -1.06 8.31 -20.71
C GLU A 187 -2.54 8.14 -21.08
N THR A 188 -3.39 7.78 -20.11
CA THR A 188 -4.84 7.70 -20.34
C THR A 188 -5.43 9.05 -20.70
N GLN A 189 -5.09 10.12 -19.96
CA GLN A 189 -5.50 11.48 -20.29
C GLN A 189 -5.10 11.84 -21.72
N SER A 190 -3.81 11.67 -22.05
CA SER A 190 -3.26 11.99 -23.36
C SER A 190 -3.96 11.22 -24.49
N PHE A 191 -4.21 9.92 -24.27
CA PHE A 191 -4.90 9.07 -25.23
C PHE A 191 -6.35 9.49 -25.44
N VAL A 192 -7.11 9.71 -24.36
CA VAL A 192 -8.55 10.00 -24.43
C VAL A 192 -8.83 11.33 -25.13
N VAL A 193 -8.05 12.38 -24.84
CA VAL A 193 -8.32 13.75 -25.35
C VAL A 193 -7.66 14.08 -26.68
N SER A 194 -6.92 13.15 -27.28
CA SER A 194 -6.25 13.34 -28.58
C SER A 194 -6.82 12.43 -29.66
N GLY A 195 -6.49 12.67 -30.93
CA GLY A 195 -6.91 11.81 -32.04
C GLY A 195 -8.40 11.91 -32.33
N HIS A 196 -9.00 10.78 -32.71
CA HIS A 196 -10.40 10.71 -33.11
C HIS A 196 -11.25 10.01 -32.05
N ASP A 197 -12.58 10.00 -32.22
CA ASP A 197 -13.53 9.35 -31.30
C ASP A 197 -13.46 9.83 -29.84
N VAL A 198 -12.95 11.04 -29.58
CA VAL A 198 -12.82 11.61 -28.22
C VAL A 198 -14.09 11.41 -27.38
N PRO A 199 -15.33 11.67 -27.86
CA PRO A 199 -16.53 11.44 -27.06
C PRO A 199 -16.72 9.98 -26.64
N ARG A 200 -16.43 9.02 -27.53
CA ARG A 200 -16.50 7.59 -27.21
C ARG A 200 -15.40 7.22 -26.24
N LYS A 201 -14.14 7.57 -26.53
CA LYS A 201 -13.02 7.27 -25.63
C LYS A 201 -13.24 7.81 -24.22
N LEU A 202 -13.82 9.01 -24.11
CA LEU A 202 -14.18 9.58 -22.81
C LEU A 202 -15.24 8.73 -22.09
N GLN A 203 -16.27 8.26 -22.80
CA GLN A 203 -17.31 7.39 -22.25
C GLN A 203 -16.75 6.02 -21.81
N ALA A 204 -15.89 5.40 -22.64
CA ALA A 204 -15.20 4.16 -22.29
C ALA A 204 -14.34 4.35 -21.03
N CYS A 205 -13.62 5.46 -20.94
CA CYS A 205 -12.78 5.77 -19.78
C CYS A 205 -13.61 5.91 -18.50
N VAL A 206 -14.78 6.56 -18.58
CA VAL A 206 -15.69 6.67 -17.43
C VAL A 206 -16.20 5.29 -17.01
N ALA A 207 -16.67 4.47 -17.95
CA ALA A 207 -17.16 3.13 -17.65
C ALA A 207 -16.06 2.24 -17.05
N ALA A 208 -14.86 2.26 -17.63
CA ALA A 208 -13.72 1.47 -17.15
C ALA A 208 -13.21 1.94 -15.78
N GLY A 209 -13.24 3.25 -15.50
CA GLY A 209 -12.92 3.79 -14.19
C GLY A 209 -13.93 3.33 -13.13
N LEU A 210 -15.23 3.31 -13.47
CA LEU A 210 -16.27 2.80 -12.57
C LEU A 210 -16.18 1.27 -12.37
N ASP A 211 -15.72 0.50 -13.36
CA ASP A 211 -15.46 -0.96 -13.21
C ASP A 211 -14.42 -1.26 -12.11
N MET A 212 -13.59 -0.28 -11.74
CA MET A 212 -12.63 -0.41 -10.64
C MET A 212 -13.30 -0.29 -9.27
N VAL A 213 -14.50 0.28 -9.19
CA VAL A 213 -15.21 0.56 -7.92
C VAL A 213 -16.46 -0.29 -7.76
N TYR A 214 -17.20 -0.50 -8.85
CA TYR A 214 -18.51 -1.14 -8.84
C TYR A 214 -18.53 -2.41 -9.70
N SER A 215 -19.36 -3.37 -9.32
CA SER A 215 -19.51 -4.64 -10.04
C SER A 215 -20.44 -4.55 -11.25
N GLU A 216 -21.46 -3.68 -11.19
CA GLU A 216 -22.48 -3.54 -12.22
C GLU A 216 -22.48 -2.12 -12.78
N VAL A 217 -21.69 -1.95 -13.84
CA VAL A 217 -21.59 -0.70 -14.60
C VAL A 217 -22.17 -0.93 -15.99
N VAL A 218 -23.15 -0.11 -16.34
CA VAL A 218 -23.84 -0.14 -17.64
C VAL A 218 -23.35 1.05 -18.45
N SER A 219 -22.86 0.79 -19.66
CA SER A 219 -22.67 1.78 -20.70
C SER A 219 -23.49 1.39 -21.92
N ARG A 220 -24.02 2.36 -22.68
CA ARG A 220 -24.75 2.10 -23.93
C ARG A 220 -24.19 2.95 -25.06
N ARG A 221 -24.44 2.55 -26.30
CA ARG A 221 -24.01 3.29 -27.50
C ARG A 221 -24.59 4.69 -27.48
N ILE A 222 -23.83 5.68 -27.98
CA ILE A 222 -24.26 7.09 -28.08
C ILE A 222 -25.65 7.22 -28.77
N ASN A 223 -25.98 6.33 -29.71
CA ASN A 223 -27.21 6.34 -30.51
C ASN A 223 -28.20 5.19 -30.21
N ASP A 224 -28.17 4.57 -29.03
CA ASP A 224 -29.15 3.53 -28.68
C ASP A 224 -30.56 4.16 -28.50
N PRO A 225 -31.60 3.73 -29.26
CA PRO A 225 -32.95 4.25 -29.15
C PRO A 225 -33.68 3.82 -27.86
N SER A 226 -33.18 2.83 -27.13
CA SER A 226 -33.70 2.41 -25.83
C SER A 226 -32.97 3.14 -24.69
N ARG A 227 -33.24 4.44 -24.50
CA ARG A 227 -32.72 5.20 -23.34
C ARG A 227 -33.71 5.11 -22.18
N ASP A 228 -33.69 4.01 -21.45
CA ASP A 228 -34.55 3.85 -20.25
C ASP A 228 -34.12 4.75 -19.10
N PHE A 229 -32.83 5.14 -19.07
CA PHE A 229 -32.23 5.97 -18.04
C PHE A 229 -31.42 7.13 -18.65
N PRO A 230 -31.37 8.30 -17.97
CA PRO A 230 -30.50 9.41 -18.35
C PRO A 230 -29.03 9.11 -18.03
N GLY A 231 -28.12 9.78 -18.75
CA GLY A 231 -26.67 9.58 -18.64
C GLY A 231 -26.11 8.66 -19.73
N ASP A 232 -24.80 8.68 -19.91
CA ASP A 232 -24.08 7.82 -20.85
C ASP A 232 -23.49 6.57 -20.16
N VAL A 233 -23.29 6.64 -18.83
CA VAL A 233 -22.82 5.52 -18.00
C VAL A 233 -23.60 5.49 -16.69
N GLN A 234 -24.07 4.32 -16.26
CA GLN A 234 -24.82 4.13 -15.02
C GLN A 234 -24.21 3.04 -14.14
N VAL A 235 -24.39 3.17 -12.84
CA VAL A 235 -24.13 2.13 -11.85
C VAL A 235 -25.45 1.70 -11.25
N ILE A 236 -25.69 0.40 -11.30
CA ILE A 236 -26.84 -0.25 -10.67
C ILE A 236 -26.31 -1.03 -9.47
N LEU A 237 -27.01 -0.97 -8.34
CA LEU A 237 -26.66 -1.74 -7.15
C LEU A 237 -27.89 -2.52 -6.72
N ASP A 238 -27.80 -3.85 -6.75
CA ASP A 238 -28.90 -4.76 -6.40
C ASP A 238 -30.21 -4.48 -7.16
N GLY A 239 -30.09 -4.03 -8.42
CA GLY A 239 -31.21 -3.65 -9.28
C GLY A 239 -31.69 -2.20 -9.15
N ASP A 240 -31.20 -1.45 -8.17
CA ASP A 240 -31.57 -0.05 -7.95
C ASP A 240 -30.59 0.94 -8.62
N PRO A 241 -31.06 2.05 -9.21
CA PRO A 241 -30.22 3.08 -9.81
C PRO A 241 -29.40 3.83 -8.75
N LEU A 242 -28.08 3.63 -8.74
CA LEU A 242 -27.20 4.24 -7.74
C LEU A 242 -26.59 5.57 -8.22
N LEU A 243 -25.86 5.53 -9.34
CA LEU A 243 -25.09 6.63 -9.90
C LEU A 243 -25.33 6.71 -11.41
N THR A 244 -25.50 7.92 -11.93
CA THR A 244 -25.47 8.18 -13.38
C THR A 244 -24.43 9.23 -13.71
N VAL A 245 -23.74 9.03 -14.83
CA VAL A 245 -22.70 9.93 -15.34
C VAL A 245 -23.05 10.37 -16.75
N GLU A 246 -23.17 11.68 -16.95
CA GLU A 246 -23.23 12.29 -18.29
C GLU A 246 -21.81 12.55 -18.77
N VAL A 247 -21.50 12.20 -20.02
CA VAL A 247 -20.15 12.33 -20.58
C VAL A 247 -20.13 13.32 -21.74
N ARG A 248 -19.31 14.37 -21.62
CA ARG A 248 -19.32 15.51 -22.54
C ARG A 248 -17.90 15.86 -23.01
N GLY A 249 -17.59 15.53 -24.26
CA GLY A 249 -16.42 16.06 -24.98
C GLY A 249 -16.61 17.48 -25.51
N LYS A 250 -17.54 18.26 -24.93
CA LYS A 250 -17.85 19.65 -25.31
C LYS A 250 -18.27 20.45 -24.08
N SER A 251 -18.17 21.77 -24.15
CA SER A 251 -18.59 22.65 -23.06
C SER A 251 -20.05 22.41 -22.65
N VAL A 252 -20.28 22.41 -21.34
CA VAL A 252 -21.61 22.29 -20.72
C VAL A 252 -21.93 23.59 -20.01
N SER A 253 -23.15 24.09 -20.20
CA SER A 253 -23.64 25.26 -19.44
C SER A 253 -24.27 24.83 -18.12
N TRP A 254 -24.48 25.79 -17.23
CA TRP A 254 -25.18 25.57 -15.97
C TRP A 254 -26.58 24.96 -16.17
N GLU A 255 -27.35 25.51 -17.10
CA GLU A 255 -28.71 25.06 -17.42
C GLU A 255 -28.70 23.62 -17.95
N GLY A 256 -27.66 23.26 -18.71
CA GLY A 256 -27.46 21.89 -19.19
C GLY A 256 -27.20 20.89 -18.05
N LEU A 257 -26.40 21.29 -17.06
CA LEU A 257 -26.17 20.47 -15.86
C LEU A 257 -27.46 20.33 -15.03
N GLU A 258 -28.16 21.43 -14.79
CA GLU A 258 -29.43 21.42 -14.04
C GLU A 258 -30.48 20.53 -14.71
N GLN A 259 -30.62 20.62 -16.05
CA GLN A 259 -31.53 19.77 -16.80
C GLN A 259 -31.17 18.29 -16.65
N PHE A 260 -29.88 17.94 -16.73
CA PHE A 260 -29.43 16.57 -16.53
C PHE A 260 -29.72 16.07 -15.12
N VAL A 261 -29.40 16.86 -14.08
CA VAL A 261 -29.70 16.53 -12.68
C VAL A 261 -31.20 16.31 -12.47
N SER A 262 -32.04 17.17 -13.06
CA SER A 262 -33.48 17.01 -13.00
C SER A 262 -33.97 15.71 -13.66
N SER A 263 -33.43 15.35 -14.82
CA SER A 263 -33.79 14.09 -15.50
C SER A 263 -33.29 12.88 -14.71
N ALA A 264 -32.06 12.92 -14.19
CA ALA A 264 -31.46 11.87 -13.38
C ALA A 264 -32.27 11.57 -12.11
N THR A 265 -32.65 12.61 -11.38
CA THR A 265 -33.43 12.46 -10.14
C THR A 265 -34.86 11.98 -10.38
N TYR A 266 -35.48 12.41 -11.48
CA TYR A 266 -36.78 11.88 -11.94
C TYR A 266 -36.71 10.38 -12.27
N ALA A 267 -35.58 9.93 -12.84
CA ALA A 267 -35.32 8.52 -13.12
C ALA A 267 -34.84 7.69 -11.91
N GLY A 268 -34.81 8.28 -10.71
CA GLY A 268 -34.49 7.58 -9.46
C GLY A 268 -33.04 7.69 -9.00
N PHE A 269 -32.13 8.25 -9.80
CA PHE A 269 -30.74 8.42 -9.36
C PHE A 269 -30.63 9.47 -8.25
N ARG A 270 -29.78 9.22 -7.26
CA ARG A 270 -29.46 10.17 -6.16
C ARG A 270 -27.99 10.56 -6.12
N ARG A 271 -27.15 9.92 -6.93
CA ARG A 271 -25.79 10.36 -7.22
C ARG A 271 -25.71 10.68 -8.69
N VAL A 272 -25.35 11.91 -9.02
CA VAL A 272 -25.31 12.41 -10.38
C VAL A 272 -23.92 12.98 -10.62
N ALA A 273 -23.25 12.53 -11.67
CA ALA A 273 -21.95 13.05 -12.04
C ALA A 273 -21.95 13.59 -13.48
N LEU A 274 -21.20 14.65 -13.70
CA LEU A 274 -20.87 15.16 -15.02
C LEU A 274 -19.37 14.94 -15.24
N MET A 275 -19.04 14.23 -16.31
CA MET A 275 -17.68 14.17 -16.84
C MET A 275 -17.60 15.08 -18.06
N VAL A 276 -16.78 16.11 -17.99
CA VAL A 276 -16.55 17.04 -19.10
C VAL A 276 -15.05 17.19 -19.34
N ASP A 277 -14.62 17.00 -20.58
CA ASP A 277 -13.22 17.26 -20.96
C ASP A 277 -13.23 17.94 -22.33
N ALA A 278 -13.15 19.28 -22.30
CA ALA A 278 -13.14 20.11 -23.49
C ALA A 278 -12.35 21.40 -23.23
N ALA A 279 -11.42 21.73 -24.12
CA ALA A 279 -10.55 22.91 -23.98
C ALA A 279 -11.33 24.23 -23.89
N SER A 280 -12.54 24.30 -24.45
CA SER A 280 -13.42 25.46 -24.41
C SER A 280 -14.35 25.50 -23.18
N HIS A 281 -14.26 24.54 -22.27
CA HIS A 281 -15.15 24.47 -21.13
C HIS A 281 -14.73 25.50 -20.06
N VAL A 282 -15.69 26.32 -19.65
CA VAL A 282 -15.53 27.19 -18.49
C VAL A 282 -15.89 26.37 -17.26
N SER A 283 -14.98 26.32 -16.29
CA SER A 283 -15.15 25.52 -15.09
C SER A 283 -16.47 25.83 -14.38
N LEU A 284 -17.26 24.80 -14.11
CA LEU A 284 -18.43 24.85 -13.25
C LEU A 284 -18.02 24.72 -11.76
N MET A 285 -16.80 24.24 -11.48
CA MET A 285 -16.27 24.10 -10.12
C MET A 285 -15.90 25.42 -9.45
N SER A 286 -15.70 26.52 -10.18
CA SER A 286 -15.41 27.83 -9.57
C SER A 286 -16.59 28.43 -8.78
N ALA A 287 -17.69 27.68 -8.65
CA ALA A 287 -18.90 28.10 -7.98
C ALA A 287 -19.49 26.95 -7.15
N ASP A 288 -18.77 26.53 -6.09
CA ASP A 288 -19.23 25.51 -5.12
C ASP A 288 -20.67 25.76 -4.60
N ASP A 289 -21.09 27.03 -4.54
CA ASP A 289 -22.45 27.42 -4.17
C ASP A 289 -23.52 26.87 -5.14
N LEU A 290 -23.16 26.70 -6.42
CA LEU A 290 -24.08 26.24 -7.47
C LEU A 290 -24.35 24.74 -7.36
N THR A 291 -23.33 23.89 -7.30
CA THR A 291 -23.54 22.44 -7.12
C THR A 291 -24.32 22.18 -5.84
N SER A 292 -23.95 22.83 -4.73
CA SER A 292 -24.70 22.79 -3.46
C SER A 292 -26.17 23.22 -3.60
N ALA A 293 -26.48 24.17 -4.49
CA ALA A 293 -27.84 24.60 -4.76
C ALA A 293 -28.65 23.53 -5.52
N LEU A 294 -28.05 22.84 -6.50
CA LEU A 294 -28.69 21.70 -7.17
C LEU A 294 -28.92 20.54 -6.21
N GLU A 295 -27.92 20.22 -5.38
CA GLU A 295 -28.01 19.15 -4.38
C GLU A 295 -29.18 19.40 -3.43
N ARG A 296 -29.35 20.63 -2.92
CA ARG A 296 -30.49 21.00 -2.08
C ARG A 296 -31.82 20.98 -2.83
N LYS A 297 -31.84 21.45 -4.08
CA LYS A 297 -33.06 21.57 -4.88
C LYS A 297 -33.60 20.20 -5.31
N TYR A 298 -32.71 19.27 -5.66
CA TYR A 298 -33.04 17.96 -6.22
C TYR A 298 -32.77 16.79 -5.25
N GLU A 299 -32.35 17.09 -4.02
CA GLU A 299 -32.08 16.11 -2.95
C GLU A 299 -31.16 14.97 -3.42
N CYS A 300 -30.04 15.34 -4.06
CA CYS A 300 -29.07 14.42 -4.62
C CYS A 300 -27.64 14.91 -4.34
N ILE A 301 -26.65 14.07 -4.66
CA ILE A 301 -25.23 14.45 -4.67
C ILE A 301 -24.83 14.73 -6.12
N VAL A 302 -24.16 15.87 -6.35
CA VAL A 302 -23.72 16.30 -7.68
C VAL A 302 -22.20 16.42 -7.70
N LYS A 303 -21.56 15.68 -8.60
CA LYS A 303 -20.11 15.75 -8.83
C LYS A 303 -19.81 16.20 -10.25
N VAL A 304 -18.84 17.10 -10.40
CA VAL A 304 -18.31 17.50 -11.72
C VAL A 304 -16.83 17.15 -11.76
N ASN A 305 -16.41 16.45 -12.81
CA ASN A 305 -15.01 16.20 -13.14
C ASN A 305 -14.72 16.85 -14.48
N GLU A 306 -13.73 17.74 -14.51
CA GLU A 306 -13.39 18.56 -15.69
C GLU A 306 -12.13 18.08 -16.42
N SER A 307 -11.63 16.89 -16.08
CA SER A 307 -10.53 16.22 -16.78
C SER A 307 -10.52 14.73 -16.49
N VAL A 308 -10.04 13.92 -17.44
CA VAL A 308 -9.85 12.46 -17.27
C VAL A 308 -9.00 12.17 -16.03
N SER A 309 -7.95 12.95 -15.81
CA SER A 309 -7.07 12.82 -14.66
C SER A 309 -7.78 13.03 -13.33
N SER A 310 -8.65 14.05 -13.23
CA SER A 310 -9.44 14.30 -12.02
C SER A 310 -10.40 13.14 -11.74
N PHE A 311 -11.09 12.66 -12.79
CA PHE A 311 -12.01 11.54 -12.66
C PHE A 311 -11.30 10.26 -12.21
N LEU A 312 -10.20 9.87 -12.87
CA LEU A 312 -9.46 8.64 -12.55
C LEU A 312 -8.89 8.67 -11.13
N ARG A 313 -8.37 9.82 -10.69
CA ARG A 313 -7.91 9.97 -9.29
C ARG A 313 -9.05 9.76 -8.30
N ASP A 314 -10.22 10.35 -8.57
CA ASP A 314 -11.39 10.16 -7.70
C ASP A 314 -11.79 8.68 -7.63
N VAL A 315 -11.91 7.97 -8.77
CA VAL A 315 -12.30 6.55 -8.73
C VAL A 315 -11.23 5.63 -8.15
N PHE A 316 -9.94 5.88 -8.41
CA PHE A 316 -8.85 5.03 -7.90
C PHE A 316 -8.65 5.18 -6.40
N VAL A 317 -8.82 6.39 -5.85
CA VAL A 317 -8.73 6.62 -4.40
C VAL A 317 -9.83 5.87 -3.64
N TRP A 318 -11.03 5.75 -4.22
CA TRP A 318 -12.17 5.08 -3.58
C TRP A 318 -12.36 3.62 -4.02
N SER A 319 -11.45 3.10 -4.85
CA SER A 319 -11.51 1.71 -5.27
C SER A 319 -11.19 0.76 -4.10
N PRO A 320 -11.93 -0.36 -3.95
CA PRO A 320 -11.58 -1.40 -2.98
C PRO A 320 -10.37 -2.25 -3.43
N ARG A 321 -9.85 -2.05 -4.64
CA ARG A 321 -8.71 -2.78 -5.20
C ARG A 321 -7.40 -2.17 -4.72
N ASP A 322 -6.37 -2.99 -4.54
CA ASP A 322 -5.02 -2.47 -4.32
C ASP A 322 -4.44 -1.86 -5.60
N VAL A 323 -3.40 -1.03 -5.46
CA VAL A 323 -2.79 -0.30 -6.59
C VAL A 323 -2.34 -1.25 -7.70
N HIS A 324 -1.73 -2.39 -7.39
CA HIS A 324 -1.27 -3.32 -8.43
C HIS A 324 -2.45 -3.88 -9.24
N SER A 325 -3.53 -4.24 -8.55
CA SER A 325 -4.78 -4.69 -9.19
C SER A 325 -5.45 -3.62 -10.05
N ILE A 326 -5.35 -2.33 -9.69
CA ILE A 326 -5.86 -1.22 -10.53
C ILE A 326 -5.01 -1.08 -11.79
N LEU A 327 -3.68 -1.08 -11.62
CA LEU A 327 -2.73 -0.87 -12.73
C LEU A 327 -2.82 -1.96 -13.81
N SER A 328 -3.17 -3.19 -13.43
CA SER A 328 -3.40 -4.29 -14.38
C SER A 328 -4.82 -4.30 -14.95
N ALA A 329 -5.84 -4.13 -14.11
CA ALA A 329 -7.23 -4.32 -14.55
C ALA A 329 -7.82 -3.13 -15.30
N PHE A 330 -7.36 -1.89 -15.04
CA PHE A 330 -7.92 -0.72 -15.70
C PHE A 330 -7.63 -0.70 -17.22
N PRO A 331 -6.39 -0.96 -17.70
CA PRO A 331 -6.14 -1.03 -19.14
C PRO A 331 -7.00 -2.05 -19.89
N GLU A 332 -7.20 -3.23 -19.31
CA GLU A 332 -8.07 -4.28 -19.85
C GLU A 332 -9.53 -3.83 -19.88
N ALA A 333 -10.04 -3.26 -18.78
CA ALA A 333 -11.39 -2.74 -18.69
C ALA A 333 -11.62 -1.62 -19.73
N MET A 334 -10.66 -0.72 -19.90
CA MET A 334 -10.71 0.35 -20.89
C MET A 334 -10.82 -0.21 -22.31
N TYR A 335 -9.96 -1.17 -22.67
CA TYR A 335 -10.02 -1.81 -23.98
C TYR A 335 -11.37 -2.48 -24.25
N ARG A 336 -11.88 -3.24 -23.28
CA ARG A 336 -13.21 -3.88 -23.34
C ARG A 336 -14.34 -2.85 -23.53
N ARG A 337 -14.33 -1.75 -22.78
CA ARG A 337 -15.35 -0.68 -22.88
C ARG A 337 -15.26 0.06 -24.21
N MET A 338 -14.07 0.25 -24.77
CA MET A 338 -13.90 0.85 -26.09
C MET A 338 -14.49 -0.02 -27.21
N ILE A 339 -14.34 -1.34 -27.13
CA ILE A 339 -15.02 -2.28 -28.04
C ILE A 339 -16.54 -2.15 -27.90
N GLU A 340 -17.05 -2.16 -26.67
CA GLU A 340 -18.50 -2.10 -26.38
C GLU A 340 -19.19 -0.88 -27.00
N ILE A 341 -18.52 0.29 -26.96
CA ILE A 341 -19.07 1.55 -27.50
C ILE A 341 -18.65 1.83 -28.95
N GLU A 342 -17.99 0.88 -29.61
CA GLU A 342 -17.57 0.93 -31.02
C GLU A 342 -16.57 2.07 -31.32
N VAL A 343 -15.52 2.20 -30.49
CA VAL A 343 -14.33 2.98 -30.85
C VAL A 343 -13.68 2.35 -32.09
N ARG A 344 -13.22 3.17 -33.04
CA ARG A 344 -12.61 2.65 -34.28
C ARG A 344 -11.34 1.84 -33.99
N GLU A 345 -11.14 0.76 -34.76
CA GLU A 345 -9.99 -0.15 -34.65
C GLU A 345 -8.62 0.54 -34.48
N PRO A 346 -8.27 1.59 -35.26
CA PRO A 346 -6.97 2.24 -35.11
C PRO A 346 -6.74 2.90 -33.74
N GLU A 347 -7.80 3.27 -33.02
CA GLU A 347 -7.69 3.79 -31.65
C GLU A 347 -7.59 2.65 -30.62
N LEU A 348 -8.18 1.47 -30.91
CA LEU A 348 -8.00 0.26 -30.10
C LEU A 348 -6.53 -0.21 -30.17
N ASP A 349 -5.97 -0.28 -31.37
CA ASP A 349 -4.57 -0.63 -31.62
C ASP A 349 -3.62 0.31 -30.85
N ARG A 350 -3.86 1.62 -30.94
CA ARG A 350 -3.06 2.62 -30.22
C ARG A 350 -3.11 2.46 -28.71
N TRP A 351 -4.24 2.03 -28.13
CA TRP A 351 -4.31 1.75 -26.70
C TRP A 351 -3.50 0.52 -26.31
N ALA A 352 -3.62 -0.56 -27.10
CA ALA A 352 -2.86 -1.79 -26.89
C ALA A 352 -1.34 -1.57 -27.03
N GLU A 353 -0.90 -0.62 -27.86
CA GLU A 353 0.51 -0.22 -27.95
C GLU A 353 1.02 0.50 -26.69
N ILE A 354 0.18 1.32 -26.04
CA ILE A 354 0.54 2.04 -24.81
C ILE A 354 0.61 1.06 -23.62
N PHE A 355 -0.34 0.13 -23.56
CA PHE A 355 -0.46 -0.87 -22.51
C PHE A 355 -0.56 -2.27 -23.12
N PRO A 356 0.58 -2.88 -23.52
CA PRO A 356 0.57 -4.23 -24.08
C PRO A 356 0.03 -5.23 -23.05
N GLU A 357 -0.76 -6.20 -23.50
CA GLU A 357 -1.17 -7.34 -22.67
C GLU A 357 0.09 -8.01 -22.09
N THR A 358 0.20 -8.05 -20.76
CA THR A 358 1.24 -8.80 -20.04
C THR A 358 0.89 -10.26 -19.90
#